data_AF-A0A1F5DDD1-F1
#
_entry.id   AF-A0A1F5DDD1-F1
#
_cell.length_a   1.000
_cell.length_b   1.000
_cell.length_c   1.000
_cell.angle_alpha   90.00
_cell.angle_beta   90.00
_cell.angle_gamma   90.00
#
_symmetry.space_group_name_H-M   'P 1'
#
loop_
_entity.id
_entity.type
_entity.pdbx_description
1 polymer ?
#
loop_
_entity_poly.entity_id
_entity_poly.type
_entity_poly.pdbx_seq_one_letter_code
_entity_poly.pdbx_strand_id
1 'polypeptide(L)'
;MAIYPILICGQKGAGCSEVANNLKNTMDNSLTVINSQELYRLTAARMQLSYPDLFESFNRRTINKDKALIDTMHEYTDEKTIVEGKFAFKALDKSAYKIFLTASPEKRSKHISRMWNITYPKALLEMARSDNERRKMVKKQLGKNWLDASIYDLTIDTNNISHEQTAKIVKELIESKPYIKVINQNSAFNNNLIPEIIQGPSIYLVTPDSAAISWQTDIPTIDSLNINGNSYPDSKPTMNHETCVKGLSKDTEYPYEIFLNGKKDLETYILKTPRKIPSFNRKPGASS
;
A
#
# COMPACT_ATOMS: atom_id res chain seq x y z
N MET A 1 -23.57 -6.89 -6.69
CA MET A 1 -22.94 -7.64 -5.57
C MET A 1 -21.59 -6.97 -5.33
N ALA A 2 -21.24 -6.57 -4.11
CA ALA A 2 -19.93 -5.94 -3.88
C ALA A 2 -18.86 -7.03 -4.00
N ILE A 3 -17.93 -6.87 -4.92
CA ILE A 3 -16.99 -7.90 -5.31
C ILE A 3 -15.65 -7.58 -4.62
N TYR A 4 -15.03 -8.57 -3.97
CA TYR A 4 -13.82 -8.40 -3.15
C TYR A 4 -12.72 -9.34 -3.63
N PRO A 5 -11.44 -8.91 -3.67
CA PRO A 5 -10.33 -9.77 -4.05
C PRO A 5 -10.18 -10.96 -3.10
N ILE A 6 -9.53 -12.01 -3.57
CA ILE A 6 -9.24 -13.21 -2.81
C ILE A 6 -7.74 -13.24 -2.51
N LEU A 7 -7.36 -13.20 -1.24
CA LEU A 7 -5.97 -13.30 -0.80
C LEU A 7 -5.69 -14.73 -0.35
N ILE A 8 -4.88 -15.46 -1.12
CA ILE A 8 -4.40 -16.78 -0.74
C ILE A 8 -3.00 -16.63 -0.14
N CYS A 9 -2.99 -16.36 1.16
CA CYS A 9 -1.79 -16.38 1.99
C CYS A 9 -1.40 -17.83 2.33
N GLY A 10 -0.16 -18.00 2.79
CA GLY A 10 0.26 -19.28 3.35
C GLY A 10 1.75 -19.41 3.54
N GLN A 11 2.11 -20.46 4.25
CA GLN A 11 3.50 -20.87 4.42
C GLN A 11 4.10 -21.27 3.07
N LYS A 12 5.41 -21.04 2.88
CA LYS A 12 6.09 -21.45 1.65
C LYS A 12 5.97 -22.97 1.48
N GLY A 13 5.49 -23.39 0.32
CA GLY A 13 5.27 -24.81 0.00
C GLY A 13 3.91 -25.38 0.43
N ALA A 14 3.01 -24.58 1.01
CA ALA A 14 1.69 -25.05 1.46
C ALA A 14 0.65 -25.22 0.33
N GLY A 15 0.97 -24.83 -0.90
CA GLY A 15 0.10 -25.02 -2.08
C GLY A 15 -0.64 -23.76 -2.57
N CYS A 16 -0.20 -22.55 -2.21
CA CYS A 16 -0.93 -21.31 -2.55
C CYS A 16 -1.17 -21.13 -4.06
N SER A 17 -0.14 -21.37 -4.89
CA SER A 17 -0.23 -21.20 -6.34
C SER A 17 -1.16 -22.23 -6.98
N GLU A 18 -1.09 -23.48 -6.52
CA GLU A 18 -1.94 -24.58 -6.98
C GLU A 18 -3.41 -24.35 -6.59
N VAL A 19 -3.65 -23.94 -5.35
CA VAL A 19 -5.01 -23.62 -4.87
C VAL A 19 -5.57 -22.41 -5.62
N ALA A 20 -4.78 -21.36 -5.86
CA ALA A 20 -5.21 -20.20 -6.64
C ALA A 20 -5.64 -20.58 -8.07
N ASN A 21 -4.84 -21.39 -8.75
CA ASN A 21 -5.15 -21.84 -10.11
C ASN A 21 -6.37 -22.79 -10.14
N ASN A 22 -6.47 -23.72 -9.18
CA ASN A 22 -7.64 -24.59 -9.08
C ASN A 22 -8.91 -23.79 -8.76
N LEU A 23 -8.81 -22.77 -7.90
CA LEU A 23 -9.94 -21.90 -7.56
C LEU A 23 -10.40 -21.11 -8.78
N LYS A 24 -9.48 -20.51 -9.53
CA LYS A 24 -9.79 -19.88 -10.83
C LYS A 24 -10.55 -20.84 -11.74
N ASN A 25 -10.03 -22.06 -11.93
CA ASN A 25 -10.62 -23.04 -12.85
C ASN A 25 -12.00 -23.56 -12.41
N THR A 26 -12.26 -23.60 -11.10
CA THR A 26 -13.49 -24.17 -10.53
C THR A 26 -14.57 -23.13 -10.21
N MET A 27 -14.19 -21.87 -10.04
CA MET A 27 -15.11 -20.78 -9.72
C MET A 27 -15.49 -19.99 -10.99
N ASP A 28 -14.52 -19.33 -11.62
CA ASP A 28 -14.71 -18.52 -12.81
C ASP A 28 -13.36 -18.32 -13.53
N ASN A 29 -13.27 -18.80 -14.77
CA ASN A 29 -12.05 -18.68 -15.57
C ASN A 29 -11.68 -17.22 -15.91
N SER A 30 -12.60 -16.27 -15.72
CA SER A 30 -12.35 -14.83 -15.84
C SER A 30 -11.55 -14.25 -14.67
N LEU A 31 -11.36 -15.01 -13.58
CA LEU A 31 -10.50 -14.60 -12.47
C LEU A 31 -9.03 -14.47 -12.92
N THR A 32 -8.36 -13.43 -12.44
CA THR A 32 -6.93 -13.19 -12.65
C THR A 32 -6.15 -13.65 -11.43
N VAL A 33 -5.03 -14.35 -11.63
CA VAL A 33 -4.15 -14.76 -10.54
C VAL A 33 -2.89 -13.90 -10.57
N ILE A 34 -2.69 -13.08 -9.55
CA ILE A 34 -1.46 -12.29 -9.35
C ILE A 34 -0.57 -13.03 -8.35
N ASN A 35 0.49 -13.62 -8.87
CA ASN A 35 1.58 -14.18 -8.08
C ASN A 35 2.80 -13.26 -8.09
N SER A 36 3.89 -13.70 -7.46
CA SER A 36 5.12 -12.89 -7.42
C SER A 36 5.70 -12.59 -8.80
N GLN A 37 5.76 -13.60 -9.67
CA GLN A 37 6.32 -13.45 -11.02
C GLN A 37 5.46 -12.52 -11.87
N GLU A 38 4.13 -12.70 -11.81
CA GLU A 38 3.18 -11.87 -12.53
C GLU A 38 3.24 -10.42 -12.08
N LEU A 39 3.38 -10.18 -10.77
CA LEU A 39 3.52 -8.83 -10.26
C LEU A 39 4.77 -8.12 -10.81
N TYR A 40 5.91 -8.82 -10.94
CA TYR A 40 7.07 -8.25 -11.64
C TYR A 40 6.80 -8.00 -13.13
N ARG A 41 6.03 -8.86 -13.83
CA ARG A 41 5.63 -8.62 -15.24
C ARG A 41 4.85 -7.34 -15.37
N LEU A 42 3.80 -7.22 -14.55
CA LEU A 42 2.90 -6.08 -14.53
C LEU A 42 3.65 -4.80 -14.16
N THR A 43 4.59 -4.87 -13.21
CA THR A 43 5.40 -3.72 -12.81
C THR A 43 6.31 -3.28 -13.96
N ALA A 44 6.97 -4.23 -14.65
CA ALA A 44 7.80 -3.91 -15.82
C ALA A 44 6.97 -3.25 -16.93
N ALA A 45 5.79 -3.80 -17.23
CA ALA A 45 4.88 -3.28 -18.23
C ALA A 45 4.36 -1.86 -17.88
N ARG A 46 3.87 -1.67 -16.65
CA ARG A 46 3.41 -0.37 -16.13
C ARG A 46 4.50 0.70 -16.22
N MET A 47 5.73 0.33 -15.91
CA MET A 47 6.88 1.25 -15.93
C MET A 47 7.53 1.38 -17.31
N GLN A 48 7.03 0.66 -18.33
CA GLN A 48 7.60 0.61 -19.68
C GLN A 48 9.09 0.23 -19.68
N LEU A 49 9.47 -0.68 -18.78
CA LEU A 49 10.84 -1.19 -18.65
C LEU A 49 10.94 -2.63 -19.13
N SER A 50 12.10 -3.00 -19.66
CA SER A 50 12.43 -4.42 -19.82
C SER A 50 12.58 -5.08 -18.44
N TYR A 51 12.45 -6.39 -18.41
CA TYR A 51 12.70 -7.17 -17.19
C TYR A 51 14.10 -6.90 -16.59
N PRO A 52 15.20 -7.01 -17.37
CA PRO A 52 16.53 -6.65 -16.87
C PRO A 52 16.62 -5.23 -16.32
N ASP A 53 16.05 -4.24 -17.01
CA ASP A 53 16.15 -2.83 -16.60
C ASP A 53 15.39 -2.55 -15.30
N LEU A 54 14.24 -3.21 -15.09
CA LEU A 54 13.50 -3.13 -13.84
C LEU A 54 14.34 -3.66 -12.67
N PHE A 55 14.96 -4.84 -12.83
CA PHE A 55 15.80 -5.43 -11.78
C PHE A 55 17.06 -4.60 -11.52
N GLU A 56 17.69 -4.07 -12.57
CA GLU A 56 18.84 -3.19 -12.43
C GLU A 56 18.47 -1.90 -11.69
N SER A 57 17.30 -1.33 -11.99
CA SER A 57 16.80 -0.15 -11.27
C SER A 57 16.51 -0.41 -9.80
N PHE A 58 15.99 -1.60 -9.46
CA PHE A 58 15.85 -2.02 -8.07
C PHE A 58 17.20 -2.21 -7.36
N ASN A 59 18.18 -2.80 -8.05
CA ASN A 59 19.52 -3.02 -7.49
C ASN A 59 20.24 -1.70 -7.23
N ARG A 60 20.17 -0.76 -8.19
CA ARG A 60 20.72 0.60 -8.06
C ARG A 60 19.91 1.51 -7.14
N ARG A 61 18.72 1.05 -6.69
CA ARG A 61 17.78 1.81 -5.87
C ARG A 61 17.31 3.13 -6.52
N THR A 62 17.39 3.22 -7.85
CA THR A 62 16.80 4.33 -8.60
C THR A 62 15.27 4.26 -8.57
N ILE A 63 14.73 3.05 -8.42
CA ILE A 63 13.31 2.80 -8.15
C ILE A 63 13.18 2.07 -6.82
N ASN A 64 12.29 2.55 -5.95
CA ASN A 64 11.93 1.84 -4.73
C ASN A 64 11.10 0.59 -5.07
N LYS A 65 11.73 -0.58 -4.93
CA LYS A 65 11.12 -1.88 -5.23
C LYS A 65 9.80 -2.14 -4.50
N ASP A 66 9.76 -1.88 -3.20
CA ASP A 66 8.57 -2.20 -2.41
C ASP A 66 7.39 -1.31 -2.80
N LYS A 67 7.66 0.00 -3.00
CA LYS A 67 6.66 0.94 -3.48
C LYS A 67 6.14 0.56 -4.87
N ALA A 68 7.04 0.34 -5.84
CA ALA A 68 6.64 0.01 -7.21
C ALA A 68 5.77 -1.25 -7.31
N LEU A 69 6.14 -2.31 -6.57
CA LEU A 69 5.37 -3.55 -6.53
C LEU A 69 4.02 -3.38 -5.82
N ILE A 70 3.95 -2.58 -4.76
CA ILE A 70 2.68 -2.30 -4.04
C ILE A 70 1.76 -1.45 -4.90
N ASP A 71 2.27 -0.39 -5.52
CA ASP A 71 1.50 0.49 -6.39
C ASP A 71 0.93 -0.30 -7.58
N THR A 72 1.72 -1.20 -8.17
CA THR A 72 1.26 -2.11 -9.23
C THR A 72 0.22 -3.09 -8.70
N MET A 73 0.43 -3.69 -7.52
CA MET A 73 -0.54 -4.60 -6.93
C MET A 73 -1.88 -3.89 -6.70
N HIS A 74 -1.89 -2.65 -6.23
CA HIS A 74 -3.11 -1.88 -6.03
C HIS A 74 -3.82 -1.55 -7.34
N GLU A 75 -3.09 -1.19 -8.39
CA GLU A 75 -3.69 -0.89 -9.70
C GLU A 75 -4.34 -2.12 -10.35
N TYR A 76 -3.71 -3.29 -10.23
CA TYR A 76 -4.16 -4.51 -10.90
C TYR A 76 -4.98 -5.46 -10.01
N THR A 77 -5.14 -5.15 -8.72
CA THR A 77 -6.01 -5.95 -7.84
C THR A 77 -7.40 -5.37 -7.85
N ASP A 78 -8.28 -6.08 -8.54
CA ASP A 78 -9.70 -5.84 -8.50
C ASP A 78 -10.43 -7.01 -7.83
N GLU A 79 -11.72 -6.96 -8.00
CA GLU A 79 -12.66 -7.88 -7.44
C GLU A 79 -12.71 -9.27 -8.09
N LYS A 80 -12.13 -9.41 -9.29
CA LYS A 80 -11.91 -10.68 -9.99
C LYS A 80 -10.48 -11.16 -9.84
N THR A 81 -9.75 -10.63 -8.86
CA THR A 81 -8.34 -10.95 -8.66
C THR A 81 -8.12 -11.86 -7.47
N ILE A 82 -7.37 -12.93 -7.70
CA ILE A 82 -6.75 -13.77 -6.68
C ILE A 82 -5.30 -13.33 -6.53
N VAL A 83 -4.92 -12.79 -5.37
CA VAL A 83 -3.52 -12.50 -5.05
C VAL A 83 -2.98 -13.64 -4.20
N GLU A 84 -1.87 -14.25 -4.62
CA GLU A 84 -1.32 -15.42 -3.93
C GLU A 84 0.09 -15.22 -3.37
N GLY A 85 0.40 -16.03 -2.36
CA GLY A 85 1.76 -16.24 -1.90
C GLY A 85 2.28 -15.08 -1.07
N LYS A 86 3.52 -14.63 -1.34
CA LYS A 86 4.17 -13.60 -0.51
C LYS A 86 3.46 -12.25 -0.59
N PHE A 87 2.91 -11.89 -1.75
CA PHE A 87 2.28 -10.59 -1.95
C PHE A 87 0.87 -10.52 -1.38
N ALA A 88 0.18 -11.65 -1.25
CA ALA A 88 -1.10 -11.71 -0.52
C ALA A 88 -0.97 -11.16 0.91
N PHE A 89 0.17 -11.40 1.57
CA PHE A 89 0.44 -10.84 2.91
C PHE A 89 0.55 -9.31 2.92
N LYS A 90 0.98 -8.68 1.81
CA LYS A 90 1.06 -7.22 1.70
C LYS A 90 -0.31 -6.56 1.58
N ALA A 91 -1.34 -7.30 1.20
CA ALA A 91 -2.70 -6.81 1.02
C ALA A 91 -3.63 -7.14 2.22
N LEU A 92 -3.10 -7.62 3.34
CA LEU A 92 -3.91 -8.04 4.49
C LEU A 92 -4.69 -6.90 5.18
N ASP A 93 -4.32 -5.65 4.94
CA ASP A 93 -5.07 -4.46 5.36
C ASP A 93 -6.32 -4.21 4.51
N LYS A 94 -6.40 -4.77 3.30
CA LYS A 94 -7.52 -4.55 2.38
C LYS A 94 -8.75 -5.35 2.78
N SER A 95 -9.91 -4.87 2.34
CA SER A 95 -11.15 -5.66 2.39
C SER A 95 -11.07 -6.72 1.30
N ALA A 96 -11.01 -7.97 1.70
CA ALA A 96 -10.75 -9.12 0.84
C ALA A 96 -11.12 -10.40 1.58
N TYR A 97 -11.40 -11.48 0.86
CA TYR A 97 -11.42 -12.81 1.46
C TYR A 97 -9.99 -13.23 1.78
N LYS A 98 -9.68 -13.45 3.06
CA LYS A 98 -8.32 -13.74 3.54
C LYS A 98 -8.21 -15.21 3.90
N ILE A 99 -7.51 -15.97 3.07
CA ILE A 99 -7.30 -17.41 3.25
C ILE A 99 -5.84 -17.65 3.62
N PHE A 100 -5.60 -18.48 4.64
CA PHE A 100 -4.25 -18.89 5.02
C PHE A 100 -4.06 -20.40 4.89
N LEU A 101 -3.06 -20.81 4.11
CA LEU A 101 -2.68 -22.21 3.96
C LEU A 101 -1.47 -22.58 4.82
N THR A 102 -1.60 -23.65 5.58
CA THR A 102 -0.53 -24.23 6.40
C THR A 102 -0.31 -25.69 6.04
N ALA A 103 0.89 -26.21 6.29
CA ALA A 103 1.18 -27.64 6.20
C ALA A 103 2.43 -27.97 7.02
N SER A 104 2.63 -29.26 7.29
CA SER A 104 3.83 -29.73 8.00
C SER A 104 5.11 -29.30 7.26
N PRO A 105 6.21 -28.98 7.97
CA PRO A 105 7.50 -28.68 7.36
C PRO A 105 7.96 -29.77 6.38
N GLU A 106 7.68 -31.04 6.69
CA GLU A 106 7.99 -32.18 5.83
C GLU A 106 7.23 -32.12 4.49
N LYS A 107 5.90 -31.95 4.52
CA LYS A 107 5.10 -31.86 3.30
C LYS A 107 5.53 -30.67 2.45
N ARG A 108 5.72 -29.51 3.08
CA ARG A 108 6.13 -28.27 2.39
C ARG A 108 7.50 -28.37 1.74
N SER A 109 8.50 -28.90 2.45
CA SER A 109 9.85 -29.06 1.92
C SER A 109 9.92 -30.13 0.81
N LYS A 110 9.22 -31.27 0.95
CA LYS A 110 9.07 -32.25 -0.14
C LYS A 110 8.41 -31.63 -1.37
N HIS A 111 7.38 -30.81 -1.16
CA HIS A 111 6.70 -30.11 -2.24
C HIS A 111 7.64 -29.14 -2.97
N ILE A 112 8.33 -28.26 -2.23
CA ILE A 112 9.31 -27.32 -2.80
C ILE A 112 10.43 -28.04 -3.54
N SER A 113 10.98 -29.11 -2.93
CA SER A 113 12.04 -29.93 -3.51
C SER A 113 11.65 -30.47 -4.89
N ARG A 114 10.44 -31.03 -5.02
CA ARG A 114 9.88 -31.52 -6.29
C ARG A 114 9.66 -30.40 -7.29
N MET A 115 9.00 -29.32 -6.87
CA MET A 115 8.61 -28.22 -7.76
C MET A 115 9.82 -27.47 -8.34
N TRP A 116 10.88 -27.32 -7.55
CA TRP A 116 12.05 -26.53 -7.93
C TRP A 116 13.24 -27.39 -8.36
N ASN A 117 13.07 -28.72 -8.37
CA ASN A 117 14.14 -29.68 -8.63
C ASN A 117 15.40 -29.40 -7.79
N ILE A 118 15.21 -29.27 -6.47
CA ILE A 118 16.29 -29.02 -5.50
C ILE A 118 16.30 -30.08 -4.41
N THR A 119 17.45 -30.23 -3.73
CA THR A 119 17.58 -31.18 -2.62
C THR A 119 16.67 -30.81 -1.44
N TYR A 120 16.26 -31.82 -0.67
CA TYR A 120 15.43 -31.64 0.52
C TYR A 120 16.04 -30.66 1.55
N PRO A 121 17.36 -30.72 1.89
CA PRO A 121 17.97 -29.73 2.77
C PRO A 121 17.92 -28.29 2.22
N LYS A 122 18.14 -28.11 0.91
CA LYS A 122 18.01 -26.79 0.27
C LYS A 122 16.58 -26.28 0.32
N ALA A 123 15.60 -27.16 0.10
CA ALA A 123 14.18 -26.83 0.21
C ALA A 123 13.79 -26.37 1.63
N LEU A 124 14.32 -27.02 2.68
CA LEU A 124 14.12 -26.59 4.07
C LEU A 124 14.68 -25.18 4.31
N LEU A 125 15.86 -24.87 3.80
CA LEU A 125 16.48 -23.56 3.94
C LEU A 125 15.66 -22.47 3.23
N GLU A 126 15.25 -22.70 1.99
CA GLU A 126 14.42 -21.78 1.21
C GLU A 126 13.06 -21.55 1.89
N MET A 127 12.44 -22.62 2.39
CA MET A 127 11.19 -22.56 3.13
C MET A 127 11.33 -21.68 4.38
N ALA A 128 12.33 -21.95 5.23
CA ALA A 128 12.57 -21.20 6.46
C ALA A 128 12.86 -19.72 6.19
N ARG A 129 13.67 -19.42 5.18
CA ARG A 129 13.95 -18.04 4.74
C ARG A 129 12.66 -17.33 4.33
N SER A 130 11.88 -17.97 3.47
CA SER A 130 10.65 -17.38 2.91
C SER A 130 9.56 -17.18 3.97
N ASP A 131 9.44 -18.09 4.94
CA ASP A 131 8.53 -17.99 6.08
C ASP A 131 8.95 -16.86 7.03
N ASN A 132 10.25 -16.72 7.29
CA ASN A 132 10.78 -15.63 8.11
C ASN A 132 10.53 -14.25 7.47
N GLU A 133 10.63 -14.14 6.14
CA GLU A 133 10.27 -12.92 5.42
C GLU A 133 8.78 -12.58 5.59
N ARG A 134 7.87 -13.55 5.42
CA ARG A 134 6.41 -13.35 5.62
C ARG A 134 6.09 -12.94 7.06
N ARG A 135 6.70 -13.61 8.04
CA ARG A 135 6.56 -13.27 9.46
C ARG A 135 6.93 -11.81 9.73
N LYS A 136 8.08 -11.35 9.19
CA LYS A 136 8.52 -9.96 9.34
C LYS A 136 7.56 -8.99 8.66
N MET A 137 7.05 -9.33 7.47
CA MET A 137 6.08 -8.50 6.74
C MET A 137 4.80 -8.28 7.54
N VAL A 138 4.17 -9.37 8.01
CA VAL A 138 2.92 -9.26 8.79
C VAL A 138 3.15 -8.54 10.11
N LYS A 139 4.27 -8.81 10.80
CA LYS A 139 4.62 -8.11 12.03
C LYS A 139 4.77 -6.61 11.80
N LYS A 140 5.41 -6.19 10.70
CA LYS A 140 5.57 -4.78 10.32
C LYS A 140 4.23 -4.14 9.96
N GLN A 141 3.38 -4.83 9.21
CA GLN A 141 2.13 -4.29 8.68
C GLN A 141 0.99 -4.24 9.72
N LEU A 142 0.83 -5.31 10.49
CA LEU A 142 -0.32 -5.49 11.40
C LEU A 142 0.06 -5.52 12.88
N GLY A 143 1.36 -5.55 13.21
CA GLY A 143 1.81 -5.75 14.59
C GLY A 143 1.54 -7.15 15.15
N LYS A 144 0.93 -8.06 14.36
CA LYS A 144 0.45 -9.38 14.77
C LYS A 144 1.39 -10.52 14.38
N ASN A 145 1.13 -11.70 14.96
CA ASN A 145 1.76 -12.95 14.52
C ASN A 145 1.13 -13.40 13.19
N TRP A 146 1.94 -13.72 12.19
CA TRP A 146 1.46 -14.18 10.88
C TRP A 146 0.72 -15.53 10.90
N LEU A 147 0.85 -16.31 11.98
CA LEU A 147 0.09 -17.54 12.20
C LEU A 147 -1.16 -17.34 13.07
N ASP A 148 -1.45 -16.09 13.47
CA ASP A 148 -2.67 -15.78 14.20
C ASP A 148 -3.87 -15.96 13.27
N ALA A 149 -4.73 -16.95 13.57
CA ALA A 149 -5.90 -17.24 12.76
C ALA A 149 -6.87 -16.04 12.68
N SER A 150 -6.84 -15.11 13.66
CA SER A 150 -7.75 -13.97 13.74
C SER A 150 -7.56 -12.94 12.61
N ILE A 151 -6.49 -13.02 11.81
CA ILE A 151 -6.23 -12.08 10.69
C ILE A 151 -6.73 -12.62 9.35
N TYR A 152 -7.29 -13.83 9.34
CA TYR A 152 -7.80 -14.52 8.17
C TYR A 152 -9.27 -14.89 8.37
N ASP A 153 -10.02 -14.96 7.27
CA ASP A 153 -11.38 -15.47 7.27
C ASP A 153 -11.41 -17.01 7.37
N LEU A 154 -10.38 -17.66 6.82
CA LEU A 154 -10.25 -19.12 6.86
C LEU A 154 -8.78 -19.53 6.89
N THR A 155 -8.44 -20.45 7.79
CA THR A 155 -7.15 -21.12 7.83
C THR A 155 -7.33 -22.60 7.53
N ILE A 156 -6.53 -23.15 6.61
CA ILE A 156 -6.65 -24.53 6.14
C ILE A 156 -5.30 -25.24 6.29
N ASP A 157 -5.30 -26.37 7.01
CA ASP A 157 -4.19 -27.31 7.00
C ASP A 157 -4.29 -28.22 5.76
N THR A 158 -3.32 -28.09 4.86
CA THR A 158 -3.28 -28.83 3.60
C THR A 158 -2.58 -30.19 3.70
N ASN A 159 -2.22 -30.68 4.89
CA ASN A 159 -1.50 -31.95 5.09
C ASN A 159 -2.22 -33.17 4.47
N ASN A 160 -3.54 -33.26 4.63
CA ASN A 160 -4.31 -34.46 4.26
C ASN A 160 -5.43 -34.19 3.24
N ILE A 161 -5.42 -33.03 2.61
CA ILE A 161 -6.37 -32.64 1.57
C ILE A 161 -5.61 -32.26 0.30
N SER A 162 -6.21 -32.52 -0.86
CA SER A 162 -5.63 -32.11 -2.13
C SER A 162 -5.77 -30.59 -2.33
N HIS A 163 -4.94 -30.01 -3.20
CA HIS A 163 -5.08 -28.59 -3.57
C HIS A 163 -6.42 -28.30 -4.27
N GLU A 164 -7.00 -29.29 -4.95
CA GLU A 164 -8.33 -29.18 -5.57
C GLU A 164 -9.44 -29.16 -4.52
N GLN A 165 -9.40 -30.07 -3.54
CA GLN A 165 -10.33 -30.07 -2.42
C GLN A 165 -10.21 -28.78 -1.60
N THR A 166 -8.99 -28.29 -1.39
CA THR A 166 -8.74 -27.01 -0.73
C THR A 166 -9.40 -25.86 -1.48
N ALA A 167 -9.28 -25.81 -2.81
CA ALA A 167 -9.93 -24.79 -3.63
C ALA A 167 -11.47 -24.88 -3.54
N LYS A 168 -12.05 -26.09 -3.49
CA LYS A 168 -13.50 -26.27 -3.29
C LYS A 168 -13.98 -25.71 -1.96
N ILE A 169 -13.25 -25.96 -0.87
CA ILE A 169 -13.56 -25.39 0.45
C ILE A 169 -13.53 -23.85 0.41
N VAL A 170 -12.51 -23.27 -0.23
CA VAL A 170 -12.40 -21.80 -0.38
C VAL A 170 -13.55 -21.25 -1.20
N LYS A 171 -13.93 -21.91 -2.29
CA LYS A 171 -15.08 -21.55 -3.11
C LYS A 171 -16.37 -21.56 -2.29
N GLU A 172 -16.63 -22.64 -1.55
CA GLU A 172 -17.81 -22.76 -0.69
C GLU A 172 -17.88 -21.65 0.37
N LEU A 173 -16.76 -21.25 0.98
CA LEU A 173 -16.71 -20.09 1.88
C LEU A 173 -17.16 -18.82 1.17
N ILE A 174 -16.60 -18.54 0.00
CA ILE A 174 -16.87 -17.31 -0.76
C ILE A 174 -18.34 -17.25 -1.20
N GLU A 175 -18.91 -18.38 -1.62
CA GLU A 175 -20.30 -18.49 -2.06
C GLU A 175 -21.29 -18.46 -0.89
N SER A 176 -20.96 -19.10 0.24
CA SER A 176 -21.83 -19.17 1.43
C SER A 176 -21.80 -17.90 2.29
N LYS A 177 -20.70 -17.16 2.24
CA LYS A 177 -20.52 -15.91 2.97
C LYS A 177 -20.25 -14.79 1.97
N PRO A 178 -21.25 -14.39 1.15
CA PRO A 178 -21.09 -13.23 0.29
C PRO A 178 -20.70 -12.06 1.18
N TYR A 179 -19.51 -11.51 0.98
CA TYR A 179 -18.94 -10.47 1.82
C TYR A 179 -19.95 -9.32 1.95
N ILE A 180 -20.68 -9.29 3.07
CA ILE A 180 -21.70 -8.28 3.30
C ILE A 180 -20.93 -7.02 3.62
N LYS A 181 -20.82 -6.11 2.63
CA LYS A 181 -20.52 -4.72 2.94
C LYS A 181 -21.66 -4.25 3.81
N VAL A 182 -21.47 -4.27 5.13
CA VAL A 182 -22.37 -3.58 6.04
C VAL A 182 -22.24 -2.11 5.67
N ILE A 183 -23.13 -1.63 4.81
CA ILE A 183 -23.32 -0.21 4.60
C ILE A 183 -24.09 0.23 5.84
N ASN A 184 -23.37 0.41 6.94
CA ASN A 184 -23.92 1.07 8.10
C ASN A 184 -24.33 2.46 7.63
N GLN A 185 -25.63 2.68 7.43
CA GLN A 185 -26.18 4.02 7.24
C GLN A 185 -25.99 4.90 8.50
N ASN A 186 -25.35 4.37 9.54
CA ASN A 186 -24.95 5.06 10.77
C ASN A 186 -23.47 4.84 11.20
N SER A 187 -22.53 4.59 10.28
CA SER A 187 -21.09 4.62 10.63
C SER A 187 -20.29 5.56 9.72
N ALA A 188 -20.41 6.86 9.99
CA ALA A 188 -19.22 7.68 9.93
C ALA A 188 -18.17 7.07 10.89
N PHE A 189 -16.92 6.95 10.44
CA PHE A 189 -15.75 6.40 11.16
C PHE A 189 -15.61 4.87 11.21
N ASN A 190 -14.88 4.34 10.22
CA ASN A 190 -13.65 3.55 10.37
C ASN A 190 -13.36 2.66 9.14
N ASN A 191 -13.27 3.28 7.97
CA ASN A 191 -12.35 2.79 6.95
C ASN A 191 -11.02 3.50 7.21
N ASN A 192 -10.03 2.78 7.72
CA ASN A 192 -8.65 3.23 7.86
C ASN A 192 -7.99 3.35 6.47
N LEU A 193 -8.56 4.18 5.60
CA LEU A 193 -7.79 4.75 4.51
C LEU A 193 -6.83 5.73 5.19
N ILE A 194 -5.56 5.38 5.21
CA ILE A 194 -4.51 6.29 5.66
C ILE A 194 -4.39 7.32 4.53
N PRO A 195 -4.79 8.58 4.72
CA PRO A 195 -4.66 9.57 3.67
C PRO A 195 -3.19 9.79 3.32
N GLU A 196 -2.90 9.98 2.04
CA GLU A 196 -1.56 10.30 1.54
C GLU A 196 -1.61 11.61 0.74
N ILE A 197 -0.57 12.43 0.88
CA ILE A 197 -0.35 13.58 0.00
C ILE A 197 0.10 13.06 -1.36
N ILE A 198 -0.73 13.26 -2.39
CA ILE A 198 -0.45 12.85 -3.77
C ILE A 198 0.11 13.99 -4.63
N GLN A 199 -0.03 15.23 -4.16
CA GLN A 199 0.56 16.41 -4.82
C GLN A 199 0.94 17.50 -3.81
N GLY A 200 2.10 18.12 -4.01
CA GLY A 200 2.64 19.14 -3.10
C GLY A 200 3.35 18.53 -1.87
N PRO A 201 3.55 19.30 -0.79
CA PRO A 201 3.13 20.70 -0.63
C PRO A 201 3.87 21.67 -1.55
N SER A 202 3.13 22.58 -2.16
CA SER A 202 3.63 23.63 -3.04
C SER A 202 3.54 24.98 -2.33
N ILE A 203 4.61 25.77 -2.39
CA ILE A 203 4.67 27.10 -1.80
C ILE A 203 4.60 28.14 -2.93
N TYR A 204 3.70 29.12 -2.79
CA TYR A 204 3.51 30.20 -3.76
C TYR A 204 3.05 31.49 -3.07
N LEU A 205 3.03 32.59 -3.83
CA LEU A 205 2.70 33.93 -3.34
C LEU A 205 3.54 34.34 -2.12
N VAL A 206 4.83 33.96 -2.10
CA VAL A 206 5.73 34.25 -0.97
C VAL A 206 6.06 35.74 -0.95
N THR A 207 5.73 36.39 0.16
CA THR A 207 6.13 37.77 0.49
C THR A 207 7.08 37.75 1.69
N PRO A 208 7.70 38.89 2.05
CA PRO A 208 8.53 38.96 3.27
C PRO A 208 7.79 38.61 4.57
N ASP A 209 6.45 38.59 4.58
CA ASP A 209 5.60 38.43 5.76
C ASP A 209 4.47 37.39 5.61
N SER A 210 4.35 36.74 4.45
CA SER A 210 3.31 35.73 4.20
C SER A 210 3.70 34.73 3.10
N ALA A 211 3.00 33.60 3.07
CA ALA A 211 3.09 32.63 1.99
C ALA A 211 1.77 31.83 1.88
N ALA A 212 1.44 31.37 0.67
CA ALA A 212 0.41 30.37 0.46
C ALA A 212 1.07 28.99 0.32
N ILE A 213 0.46 27.98 0.95
CA ILE A 213 0.88 26.59 0.87
C ILE A 213 -0.33 25.75 0.48
N SER A 214 -0.18 24.91 -0.55
CA SER A 214 -1.23 24.00 -0.99
C SER A 214 -0.74 22.57 -1.18
N TRP A 215 -1.62 21.61 -0.95
CA TRP A 215 -1.37 20.19 -1.18
C TRP A 215 -2.67 19.47 -1.57
N GLN A 216 -2.53 18.28 -2.15
CA GLN A 216 -3.65 17.43 -2.52
C GLN A 216 -3.50 16.05 -1.88
N THR A 217 -4.60 15.52 -1.36
CA THR A 217 -4.70 14.17 -0.78
C THR A 217 -5.48 13.22 -1.70
N ASP A 218 -5.27 11.91 -1.51
CA ASP A 218 -5.96 10.85 -2.25
C ASP A 218 -7.43 10.65 -1.85
N ILE A 219 -7.81 11.13 -0.66
CA ILE A 219 -9.16 11.07 -0.09
C ILE A 219 -9.49 12.37 0.64
N PRO A 220 -10.77 12.77 0.78
CA PRO A 220 -11.12 13.96 1.54
C PRO A 220 -10.69 13.87 3.02
N THR A 221 -9.95 14.87 3.49
CA THR A 221 -9.46 14.97 4.87
C THR A 221 -9.67 16.36 5.46
N ILE A 222 -9.66 16.45 6.79
CA ILE A 222 -9.52 17.72 7.52
C ILE A 222 -8.07 17.80 7.95
N ASP A 223 -7.26 18.54 7.19
CA ASP A 223 -5.84 18.65 7.46
C ASP A 223 -5.53 19.90 8.28
N SER A 224 -4.33 19.93 8.86
CA SER A 224 -3.82 21.16 9.46
C SER A 224 -2.35 21.38 9.13
N LEU A 225 -2.02 22.61 8.75
CA LEU A 225 -0.66 23.08 8.61
C LEU A 225 -0.17 23.63 9.94
N ASN A 226 0.94 23.10 10.47
CA ASN A 226 1.60 23.62 11.66
C ASN A 226 2.89 24.33 11.27
N ILE A 227 3.00 25.61 11.62
CA ILE A 227 4.16 26.45 11.31
C ILE A 227 4.35 27.50 12.42
N ASN A 228 5.58 27.61 12.92
CA ASN A 228 5.94 28.57 13.99
C ASN A 228 5.02 28.49 15.24
N GLY A 229 4.63 27.27 15.62
CA GLY A 229 3.73 27.04 16.77
C GLY A 229 2.25 27.35 16.53
N ASN A 230 1.88 27.86 15.34
CA ASN A 230 0.50 28.08 14.95
C ASN A 230 -0.03 26.89 14.13
N SER A 231 -1.31 26.58 14.29
CA SER A 231 -2.02 25.54 13.54
C SER A 231 -3.11 26.17 12.68
N TYR A 232 -3.16 25.78 11.41
CA TYR A 232 -4.13 26.25 10.42
C TYR A 232 -4.93 25.04 9.92
N PRO A 233 -6.05 24.67 10.59
CA PRO A 233 -6.88 23.55 10.18
C PRO A 233 -7.85 23.92 9.07
N ASP A 234 -8.17 22.96 8.22
CA ASP A 234 -9.30 23.08 7.30
C ASP A 234 -10.63 23.18 8.05
N SER A 235 -11.57 23.90 7.44
CA SER A 235 -12.93 24.04 7.98
C SER A 235 -13.83 22.84 7.68
N LYS A 236 -13.51 22.06 6.66
CA LYS A 236 -14.30 20.92 6.18
C LYS A 236 -13.41 19.91 5.46
N PRO A 237 -13.85 18.64 5.36
CA PRO A 237 -13.15 17.64 4.57
C PRO A 237 -13.01 18.08 3.10
N THR A 238 -11.80 18.03 2.57
CA THR A 238 -11.47 18.37 1.18
C THR A 238 -10.31 17.51 0.70
N MET A 239 -10.16 17.36 -0.62
CA MET A 239 -8.96 16.75 -1.20
C MET A 239 -7.92 17.79 -1.61
N ASN A 240 -8.34 19.05 -1.75
CA ASN A 240 -7.48 20.16 -2.15
C ASN A 240 -7.41 21.12 -0.96
N HIS A 241 -6.21 21.27 -0.42
CA HIS A 241 -5.94 22.02 0.79
C HIS A 241 -5.12 23.25 0.42
N GLU A 242 -5.47 24.39 0.99
CA GLU A 242 -4.76 25.65 0.78
C GLU A 242 -4.81 26.47 2.06
N THR A 243 -3.66 26.98 2.50
CA THR A 243 -3.55 27.86 3.65
C THR A 243 -2.65 29.05 3.34
N CYS A 244 -3.11 30.25 3.71
CA CYS A 244 -2.29 31.45 3.70
C CYS A 244 -1.74 31.73 5.11
N VAL A 245 -0.42 31.59 5.27
CA VAL A 245 0.29 31.90 6.50
C VAL A 245 0.70 33.37 6.48
N LYS A 246 0.41 34.11 7.55
CA LYS A 246 0.73 35.54 7.69
C LYS A 246 1.54 35.79 8.96
N GLY A 247 2.19 36.95 9.04
CA GLY A 247 2.99 37.34 10.21
C GLY A 247 4.38 36.70 10.26
N LEU A 248 4.89 36.28 9.10
CA LEU A 248 6.25 35.75 8.98
C LEU A 248 7.28 36.88 9.07
N SER A 249 8.49 36.55 9.49
CA SER A 249 9.64 37.46 9.45
C SER A 249 10.35 37.31 8.12
N LYS A 250 10.86 38.43 7.60
CA LYS A 250 11.65 38.48 6.35
C LYS A 250 12.95 37.69 6.48
N ASP A 251 13.46 37.18 5.35
CA ASP A 251 14.74 36.45 5.28
C ASP A 251 14.88 35.35 6.34
N THR A 252 13.78 34.65 6.63
CA THR A 252 13.71 33.65 7.71
C THR A 252 13.21 32.32 7.16
N GLU A 253 13.79 31.22 7.65
CA GLU A 253 13.37 29.86 7.35
C GLU A 253 12.44 29.33 8.44
N TYR A 254 11.33 28.72 8.02
CA TYR A 254 10.30 28.19 8.87
C TYR A 254 10.09 26.71 8.56
N PRO A 255 10.43 25.80 9.49
CA PRO A 255 9.98 24.43 9.37
C PRO A 255 8.45 24.40 9.54
N TYR A 256 7.80 23.58 8.74
CA TYR A 256 6.37 23.33 8.85
C TYR A 256 6.04 21.86 8.67
N GLU A 257 4.93 21.47 9.28
CA GLU A 257 4.43 20.10 9.33
C GLU A 257 2.98 20.08 8.86
N ILE A 258 2.60 19.06 8.11
CA ILE A 258 1.21 18.84 7.70
C ILE A 258 0.68 17.66 8.52
N PHE A 259 -0.55 17.80 9.02
CA PHE A 259 -1.25 16.75 9.76
C PHE A 259 -2.47 16.34 8.97
N LEU A 260 -2.51 15.08 8.56
CA LEU A 260 -3.61 14.48 7.82
C LEU A 260 -4.61 13.88 8.82
N ASN A 261 -5.81 14.44 8.93
CA ASN A 261 -6.78 14.07 9.98
C ASN A 261 -6.15 14.01 11.40
N GLY A 262 -5.30 14.99 11.73
CA GLY A 262 -4.63 15.07 13.03
C GLY A 262 -3.42 14.14 13.21
N LYS A 263 -3.03 13.36 12.19
CA LYS A 263 -1.80 12.56 12.20
C LYS A 263 -0.71 13.25 11.39
N LYS A 264 0.45 13.49 12.00
CA LYS A 264 1.59 14.11 11.31
C LYS A 264 2.01 13.31 10.08
N ASP A 265 2.24 14.01 8.97
CA ASP A 265 2.92 13.48 7.80
C ASP A 265 4.37 13.04 8.16
N LEU A 266 4.94 12.16 7.34
CA LEU A 266 6.29 11.64 7.57
C LEU A 266 7.37 12.71 7.38
N GLU A 267 7.13 13.71 6.54
CA GLU A 267 8.12 14.74 6.22
C GLU A 267 7.94 15.99 7.09
N THR A 268 9.01 16.79 7.13
CA THR A 268 8.99 18.15 7.67
C THR A 268 9.55 19.04 6.60
N TYR A 269 8.79 20.05 6.22
CA TYR A 269 9.06 20.90 5.07
C TYR A 269 9.63 22.24 5.52
N ILE A 270 10.21 23.00 4.60
CA ILE A 270 10.83 24.30 4.90
C ILE A 270 10.25 25.38 3.99
N LEU A 271 9.74 26.45 4.61
CA LEU A 271 9.37 27.69 3.95
C LEU A 271 10.46 28.73 4.18
N LYS A 272 10.93 29.41 3.13
CA LYS A 272 11.87 30.53 3.24
C LYS A 272 11.24 31.82 2.73
N THR A 273 11.16 32.84 3.58
CA THR A 273 10.69 34.17 3.15
C THR A 273 11.81 34.95 2.46
N PRO A 274 11.49 35.76 1.43
CA PRO A 274 12.47 36.60 0.78
C PRO A 274 12.91 37.77 1.68
N ARG A 275 14.04 38.37 1.32
CA ARG A 275 14.43 39.68 1.85
C ARG A 275 13.43 40.75 1.40
N LYS A 276 13.28 41.82 2.20
CA LYS A 276 12.51 42.99 1.81
C LYS A 276 13.09 43.56 0.52
N ILE A 277 12.31 43.56 -0.57
CA ILE A 277 12.71 44.22 -1.82
C ILE A 277 12.72 45.73 -1.55
N PRO A 278 13.80 46.46 -1.85
CA PRO A 278 13.82 47.92 -1.72
C PRO A 278 12.69 48.53 -2.54
N SER A 279 11.90 49.41 -1.93
CA SER A 279 10.93 50.23 -2.68
C SER A 279 11.70 51.08 -3.69
N PHE A 280 11.56 50.77 -4.97
CA PHE A 280 11.96 51.69 -6.04
C PHE A 280 11.01 52.90 -5.98
N ASN A 281 11.41 53.93 -5.24
CA ASN A 281 10.81 55.24 -5.39
C ASN A 281 11.17 55.75 -6.80
N ARG A 282 10.28 55.53 -7.77
CA ARG A 282 10.27 56.39 -8.97
C ARG A 282 9.97 57.79 -8.47
N LYS A 283 10.98 58.65 -8.43
CA LYS A 283 10.78 60.10 -8.33
C LYS A 283 9.78 60.50 -9.44
N PRO A 284 8.74 61.29 -9.14
CA PRO A 284 7.94 61.90 -10.20
C PRO A 284 8.90 62.73 -11.07
N GLY A 285 8.84 62.50 -12.39
CA GLY A 285 9.58 63.31 -13.33
C GLY A 285 9.20 64.78 -13.14
N ALA A 286 10.21 65.61 -12.87
CA ALA A 286 10.07 67.04 -12.94
C ALA A 286 9.71 67.41 -14.38
N SER A 287 8.57 68.06 -14.53
CA SER A 287 8.22 68.83 -15.71
C SER A 287 9.12 70.07 -15.78
N SER A 288 9.90 70.16 -16.86
CA SER A 288 10.39 71.41 -17.44
C SER A 288 10.75 71.15 -18.90
#